data_AF-A0A090QIU8-F1
#
_entry.id   AF-A0A090QIU8-F1
#
_cell.length_a   1.000
_cell.length_b   1.000
_cell.length_c   1.000
_cell.angle_alpha   90.00
_cell.angle_beta   90.00
_cell.angle_gamma   90.00
#
_symmetry.space_group_name_H-M   'P 1'
#
loop_
_entity.id
_entity.type
_entity.pdbx_description
1 polymer ?
#
loop_
_entity_poly.entity_id
_entity_poly.type
_entity_poly.pdbx_seq_one_letter_code
_entity_poly.pdbx_strand_id
1 'polypeptide(L)' 'MPTSNVVFLDEVFKANSAILNSLLTIMNERTYHNGIVKDQTPLLSMIAASNELPIGKNELEALYDRFLLKNSYLM' A
#
# COMPACT_ATOMS: atom_id res chain seq x y z
N MET A 1 -9.13 -2.55 -8.21
CA MET A 1 -8.76 -2.40 -6.79
C MET A 1 -9.86 -1.84 -5.90
N PRO A 2 -10.59 -0.74 -6.22
CA PRO A 2 -11.46 -0.09 -5.22
C PRO A 2 -12.61 -0.98 -4.72
N THR A 3 -12.97 -2.02 -5.46
CA THR A 3 -14.02 -2.99 -5.10
C THR A 3 -13.48 -4.36 -4.67
N SER A 4 -12.16 -4.49 -4.47
CA SER A 4 -11.50 -5.78 -4.20
C SER A 4 -11.34 -6.04 -2.70
N ASN A 5 -11.70 -7.24 -2.24
CA ASN A 5 -11.54 -7.64 -0.84
C ASN A 5 -10.09 -8.02 -0.50
N VAL A 6 -9.36 -8.58 -1.45
CA VAL A 6 -7.94 -8.95 -1.28
C VAL A 6 -7.15 -8.32 -2.41
N VAL A 7 -6.02 -7.73 -2.03
CA VAL A 7 -5.13 -7.01 -2.93
C VAL A 7 -3.74 -7.61 -2.83
N PHE A 8 -3.13 -7.89 -3.98
CA PHE A 8 -1.71 -8.19 -4.10
C PHE A 8 -1.00 -7.06 -4.84
N LEU A 9 0.12 -6.60 -4.28
CA LEU A 9 0.99 -5.57 -4.83
C LEU A 9 2.38 -6.16 -5.05
N ASP A 10 2.84 -6.20 -6.29
CA ASP A 10 4.21 -6.59 -6.60
C ASP A 10 5.10 -5.35 -6.78
N GLU A 11 6.36 -5.46 -6.41
CA GLU A 11 7.36 -4.39 -6.43
C GLU A 11 6.86 -3.05 -5.84
N VAL A 12 6.16 -3.11 -4.69
CA VAL A 12 5.40 -1.96 -4.15
C VAL A 12 6.24 -0.70 -3.95
N PHE A 13 7.55 -0.82 -3.69
CA PHE A 13 8.42 0.32 -3.45
C PHE A 13 8.91 1.05 -4.72
N LYS A 14 8.61 0.51 -5.90
CA LYS A 14 8.83 1.21 -7.18
C LYS A 14 7.67 2.11 -7.58
N ALA A 15 6.57 2.09 -6.82
CA ALA A 15 5.42 2.96 -7.07
C ALA A 15 5.78 4.44 -6.86
N ASN A 16 5.15 5.32 -7.64
CA ASN A 16 5.31 6.76 -7.47
C ASN A 16 4.51 7.29 -6.26
N SER A 17 4.85 8.51 -5.81
CA SER A 17 4.22 9.16 -4.65
C SER A 17 2.70 9.25 -4.73
N ALA A 18 2.11 9.42 -5.91
CA ALA A 18 0.65 9.49 -6.05
C ALA A 18 -0.03 8.14 -5.75
N ILE A 19 0.56 7.05 -6.22
CA ILE A 19 0.09 5.69 -5.93
C ILE A 19 0.28 5.37 -4.45
N LEU A 20 1.44 5.69 -3.87
CA LEU A 20 1.74 5.44 -2.45
C LEU A 20 0.77 6.16 -1.52
N ASN A 21 0.49 7.44 -1.78
CA ASN A 21 -0.48 8.20 -1.01
C ASN A 21 -1.90 7.60 -1.14
N SER A 22 -2.28 7.15 -2.34
CA SER A 22 -3.57 6.47 -2.54
C SER A 22 -3.64 5.16 -1.76
N LEU A 23 -2.56 4.36 -1.72
CA LEU A 23 -2.48 3.15 -0.93
C LEU A 23 -2.57 3.44 0.58
N LEU A 24 -1.89 4.48 1.06
CA LEU A 24 -1.97 4.92 2.45
C LEU A 24 -3.41 5.33 2.83
N THR A 25 -4.12 6.08 1.97
CA THR A 25 -5.53 6.43 2.20
C THR A 25 -6.40 5.17 2.24
N ILE A 26 -6.21 4.22 1.33
CA ILE A 26 -6.97 2.95 1.34
C ILE A 26 -6.70 2.16 2.64
N MET A 27 -5.44 2.04 3.05
CA MET A 27 -5.06 1.28 4.25
C MET A 27 -5.60 1.91 5.54
N ASN A 28 -5.56 3.24 5.63
CA ASN A 28 -5.89 3.98 6.85
C ASN A 28 -7.38 4.34 6.94
N GLU A 29 -7.95 4.86 5.86
CA GLU A 29 -9.30 5.43 5.83
C GLU A 29 -10.32 4.49 5.18
N ARG A 30 -9.89 3.33 4.65
CA ARG A 30 -10.73 2.40 3.87
C ARG A 30 -11.46 3.09 2.73
N THR A 31 -10.87 4.15 2.19
CA THR A 31 -11.47 5.02 1.19
C THR A 31 -10.54 5.15 -0.01
N TYR A 32 -11.10 5.16 -1.21
CA TYR A 32 -10.40 5.45 -2.46
C TYR A 32 -10.93 6.76 -3.04
N HIS A 33 -10.02 7.63 -3.46
CA HIS A 33 -10.37 8.90 -4.11
C HIS A 33 -10.32 8.74 -5.64
N ASN A 34 -11.48 8.84 -6.29
CA ASN A 34 -11.60 8.88 -7.74
C ASN A 34 -11.92 10.31 -8.19
N GLY A 35 -10.88 11.15 -8.24
CA GLY A 35 -11.03 12.58 -8.42
C GLY A 35 -11.70 13.23 -7.21
N ILE A 36 -12.89 13.79 -7.40
CA ILE A 36 -13.69 14.41 -6.31
C ILE A 36 -14.57 13.41 -5.56
N VAL A 37 -14.75 12.20 -6.11
CA VAL A 37 -15.60 11.16 -5.52
C VAL A 37 -14.77 10.33 -4.53
N LYS A 38 -15.37 10.06 -3.37
CA LYS A 38 -14.80 9.18 -2.34
C LYS A 38 -15.61 7.90 -2.26
N ASP A 39 -14.98 6.78 -2.60
CA ASP A 39 -15.61 5.46 -2.57
C ASP A 39 -15.08 4.64 -1.40
N GLN A 40 -15.97 3.98 -0.66
CA GLN A 40 -15.56 3.01 0.36
C GLN A 40 -14.96 1.78 -0.30
N THR A 41 -13.88 1.26 0.29
CA THR A 41 -13.20 0.05 -0.19
C THR A 41 -13.56 -1.13 0.70
N PRO A 42 -13.95 -2.30 0.14
CA PRO A 42 -14.23 -3.50 0.91
C PRO A 42 -12.94 -4.26 1.28
N LEU A 43 -11.79 -3.58 1.28
CA LEU A 43 -10.49 -4.21 1.49
C LEU A 43 -10.48 -4.96 2.83
N LEU A 44 -10.13 -6.23 2.79
CA LEU A 44 -9.92 -7.09 3.96
C LEU A 44 -8.43 -7.31 4.21
N SER A 45 -7.67 -7.57 3.15
CA SER A 45 -6.23 -7.83 3.24
C SER A 45 -5.45 -7.26 2.07
N MET A 46 -4.27 -6.73 2.36
CA MET A 46 -3.30 -6.27 1.38
C MET A 46 -1.99 -7.02 1.62
N ILE A 47 -1.51 -7.67 0.56
CA ILE A 47 -0.25 -8.40 0.55
C ILE A 47 0.66 -7.67 -0.43
N ALA A 48 1.87 -7.34 0.01
CA ALA A 48 2.85 -6.65 -0.82
C ALA A 48 4.16 -7.42 -0.89
N ALA A 49 4.77 -7.43 -2.06
CA ALA A 49 6.10 -7.96 -2.32
C ALA A 49 7.03 -6.85 -2.80
N SER A 50 8.30 -6.97 -2.45
CA SER A 50 9.38 -6.11 -2.93
C SER A 50 10.72 -6.82 -2.75
N ASN A 51 11.62 -6.61 -3.70
CA ASN A 51 13.00 -7.09 -3.63
C ASN A 51 13.96 -6.06 -2.99
N GLU A 52 13.48 -4.84 -2.76
CA GLU A 52 14.23 -3.76 -2.12
C GLU A 52 13.58 -3.35 -0.79
N LEU A 53 14.35 -2.72 0.09
CA LEU A 53 13.86 -2.05 1.29
C LEU A 53 13.76 -0.54 1.04
N PRO A 54 12.81 0.18 1.65
CA PRO A 54 12.53 1.57 1.34
C PRO A 54 13.45 2.58 2.05
N ILE A 55 14.72 2.24 2.25
CA ILE A 55 15.65 3.00 3.09
C ILE A 55 15.86 4.42 2.55
N GLY A 56 15.67 5.43 3.40
CA GLY A 56 15.89 6.83 3.08
C GLY A 56 14.79 7.45 2.22
N LYS A 57 13.66 6.76 2.06
CA LYS A 57 12.50 7.23 1.28
C LYS A 57 11.27 7.35 2.21
N ASN A 58 11.13 8.50 2.87
CA ASN A 58 10.13 8.73 3.94
C ASN A 58 8.70 8.23 3.63
N GLU A 59 8.17 8.45 2.42
CA GLU A 59 6.81 8.00 2.05
C GLU A 59 6.70 6.47 1.97
N LEU A 60 7.75 5.81 1.48
CA LEU A 60 7.79 4.36 1.39
C LEU A 60 8.06 3.71 2.74
N GLU A 61 8.86 4.34 3.59
CA GLU A 61 9.03 3.93 4.99
C GLU A 61 7.70 4.00 5.74
N ALA A 62 6.95 5.10 5.56
CA ALA A 62 5.62 5.24 6.15
C ALA A 62 4.64 4.16 5.67
N LEU A 63 4.66 3.80 4.38
CA LEU A 63 3.87 2.68 3.87
C LEU A 63 4.32 1.34 4.47
N TYR A 64 5.63 1.10 4.50
CA TYR A 64 6.23 -0.12 5.04
C TYR A 64 5.89 -0.34 6.52
N ASP A 65 5.84 0.73 7.32
CA ASP A 65 5.46 0.67 8.73
C ASP A 65 4.00 0.28 8.96
N ARG A 66 3.12 0.42 7.95
CA ARG A 66 1.72 0.00 8.04
C ARG A 66 1.47 -1.46 7.69
N PHE A 67 2.47 -2.18 7.18
CA PHE A 67 2.38 -3.63 7.07
C PHE A 67 2.63 -4.26 8.44
N LEU A 68 1.56 -4.82 9.03
CA LEU A 68 1.61 -5.48 10.34
C LEU A 68 2.47 -6.75 10.33
N LEU A 69 2.40 -7.52 9.24
CA LEU A 69 3.17 -8.73 9.05
C LEU A 69 4.27 -8.47 8.04
N LYS A 70 5.51 -8.76 8.43
CA LYS A 70 6.70 -8.60 7.60
C LYS A 70 7.42 -9.94 7.59
N ASN A 71 7.56 -10.51 6.40
CA ASN A 71 8.40 -11.70 6.19
C ASN A 71 9.56 -11.29 5.29
N SER A 72 10.76 -11.31 5.84
CA SER A 72 11.99 -11.05 5.12
C SER A 72 12.93 -12.23 5.32
N TYR A 73 13.28 -12.92 4.24
CA TYR A 73 14.42 -13.83 4.27
C TYR A 73 15.69 -12.98 4.22
N LEU A 74 16.31 -12.72 5.38
CA LEU A 74 17.72 -12.36 5.44
C LEU A 74 18.49 -13.63 5.05
N MET A 75 19.12 -13.62 3.87
CA MET A 75 20.13 -14.60 3.49
C MET A 75 21.51 -14.07 3.88
#